data_AF-A0ABD5YVP2-F1
#
_entry.id   AF-A0ABD5YVP2-F1
#
_cell.length_a   1.000
_cell.length_b   1.000
_cell.length_c   1.000
_cell.angle_alpha   90.00
_cell.angle_beta   90.00
_cell.angle_gamma   90.00
#
_symmetry.space_group_name_H-M   'P 1'
#
loop_
_entity.id
_entity.type
_entity.pdbx_description
1 polymer ?
#
loop_
_entity_poly.entity_id
_entity_poly.type
_entity_poly.pdbx_seq_one_letter_code
_entity_poly.pdbx_strand_id
1 'polypeptide(L)'
;MAAGGTTAGVLVAAAVLGVTHGFEPDHAAGISALTSDTDGWRHAAFVGGSFAVGHVVVVLAWVALLTLVGRTATAAPAGIDTAGTLLAGSVLVAVALLLAATGTRRLRGLPARPTASGTSGPVSRTLAYAHDHLHAHDHQTRTDYLRTSVVGSLFALSPPVSMLALVSAVLPTSGMDATGLAIVAYAVVLTATMGFVGTGLGGVFSLARGRSRRVHAAVELASSAVVLAFAVSLFA
;
A
#
# COMPACT_ATOMS: atom_id res chain seq x y z
N MET A 1 38.51 12.76 -5.23
CA MET A 1 37.19 13.45 -5.32
C MET A 1 36.17 12.74 -6.22
N ALA A 2 36.54 11.75 -7.05
CA ALA A 2 35.58 11.03 -7.91
C ALA A 2 34.62 10.08 -7.16
N ALA A 3 35.04 9.49 -6.03
CA ALA A 3 34.21 8.55 -5.26
C ALA A 3 32.96 9.19 -4.62
N GLY A 4 33.01 10.48 -4.28
CA GLY A 4 31.87 11.18 -3.67
C GLY A 4 30.72 11.46 -4.66
N GLY A 5 31.04 11.65 -5.94
CA GLY A 5 30.04 11.90 -6.99
C GLY A 5 29.19 10.66 -7.30
N THR A 6 29.81 9.48 -7.32
CA THR A 6 29.11 8.21 -7.55
C THR A 6 28.13 7.88 -6.42
N THR A 7 28.55 8.02 -5.16
CA THR A 7 27.67 7.77 -4.01
C THR A 7 26.51 8.76 -3.96
N ALA A 8 26.75 10.04 -4.23
CA ALA A 8 25.68 11.03 -4.30
C ALA A 8 24.65 10.69 -5.40
N GLY A 9 25.12 10.28 -6.59
CA GLY A 9 24.25 9.84 -7.68
C GLY A 9 23.40 8.63 -7.31
N VAL A 10 23.99 7.63 -6.63
CA VAL A 10 23.28 6.45 -6.12
C VAL A 10 22.20 6.83 -5.12
N LEU A 11 22.48 7.75 -4.20
CA LEU A 11 21.51 8.20 -3.20
C LEU A 11 20.35 8.98 -3.83
N VAL A 12 20.64 9.82 -4.83
CA VAL A 12 19.60 10.51 -5.60
C VAL A 12 18.72 9.52 -6.36
N ALA A 13 19.31 8.53 -7.02
CA ALA A 13 18.56 7.49 -7.71
C ALA A 13 17.68 6.69 -6.75
N ALA A 14 18.23 6.29 -5.59
CA ALA A 14 17.48 5.60 -4.55
C ALA A 14 16.32 6.44 -4.01
N ALA A 15 16.53 7.74 -3.79
CA ALA A 15 15.48 8.65 -3.37
C ALA A 15 14.37 8.77 -4.43
N VAL A 16 14.73 8.97 -5.71
CA VAL A 16 13.75 9.04 -6.81
C VAL A 16 12.95 7.74 -6.94
N LEU A 17 13.62 6.59 -6.81
CA LEU A 17 12.95 5.29 -6.80
C LEU A 17 12.01 5.15 -5.59
N GLY A 18 12.42 5.61 -4.41
CA GLY A 18 11.56 5.62 -3.22
C GLY A 18 10.32 6.50 -3.41
N VAL A 19 10.46 7.67 -4.05
CA VAL A 19 9.32 8.54 -4.39
C VAL A 19 8.38 7.86 -5.37
N THR A 20 8.92 7.39 -6.50
CA THR A 20 8.11 6.78 -7.56
C THR A 20 7.39 5.52 -7.10
N HIS A 21 8.06 4.68 -6.31
CA HIS A 21 7.46 3.49 -5.70
C HIS A 21 6.34 3.85 -4.72
N GLY A 22 6.50 4.91 -3.91
CA GLY A 22 5.46 5.37 -3.00
C GLY A 22 4.19 5.89 -3.68
N PHE A 23 4.28 6.24 -4.97
CA PHE A 23 3.14 6.62 -5.80
C PHE A 23 2.57 5.44 -6.62
N GLU A 24 3.09 4.23 -6.45
CA GLU A 24 2.53 3.08 -7.15
C GLU A 24 1.07 2.85 -6.72
N PRO A 25 0.21 2.45 -7.67
CA PRO A 25 -1.23 2.51 -7.46
C PRO A 25 -1.74 1.51 -6.42
N ASP A 26 -0.99 0.44 -6.16
CA ASP A 26 -1.24 -0.53 -5.10
C ASP A 26 -1.10 0.07 -3.70
N HIS A 27 -0.07 0.88 -3.49
CA HIS A 27 0.10 1.62 -2.23
C HIS A 27 -0.99 2.69 -2.07
N ALA A 28 -1.31 3.42 -3.15
CA ALA A 28 -2.40 4.39 -3.14
C ALA A 28 -3.76 3.73 -2.84
N ALA A 29 -4.00 2.52 -3.37
CA ALA A 29 -5.18 1.71 -3.09
C ALA A 29 -5.27 1.30 -1.63
N GLY A 30 -4.18 0.73 -1.09
CA GLY A 30 -4.09 0.27 0.29
C GLY A 30 -4.28 1.43 1.27
N ILE A 31 -3.57 2.54 1.06
CA ILE A 31 -3.68 3.74 1.89
C ILE A 31 -5.08 4.35 1.77
N SER A 32 -5.67 4.44 0.58
CA SER A 32 -7.04 4.96 0.42
C SER A 32 -8.06 4.12 1.17
N ALA A 33 -7.96 2.79 1.08
CA ALA A 33 -8.86 1.87 1.79
C ALA A 33 -8.73 2.01 3.31
N LEU A 34 -7.51 2.15 3.82
CA LEU A 34 -7.23 2.28 5.26
C LEU A 34 -7.54 3.68 5.80
N THR A 35 -7.47 4.72 4.97
CA THR A 35 -7.65 6.12 5.41
C THR A 35 -9.05 6.67 5.17
N SER A 36 -9.87 6.03 4.33
CA SER A 36 -11.23 6.47 3.96
C SER A 36 -12.16 6.67 5.17
N ASP A 37 -11.94 5.90 6.24
CA ASP A 37 -12.72 5.95 7.48
C ASP A 37 -12.00 6.57 8.68
N THR A 38 -10.79 7.11 8.50
CA THR A 38 -10.08 7.82 9.58
C THR A 38 -10.75 9.16 9.92
N ASP A 39 -10.80 9.49 11.22
CA ASP A 39 -11.47 10.70 11.72
C ASP A 39 -10.67 12.00 11.47
N GLY A 40 -9.45 11.91 10.93
CA GLY A 40 -8.66 13.09 10.60
C GLY A 40 -7.33 12.78 9.90
N TRP A 41 -6.79 13.81 9.23
CA TRP A 41 -5.57 13.74 8.42
C TRP A 41 -4.33 13.25 9.19
N ARG A 42 -4.24 13.51 10.51
CA ARG A 42 -3.14 13.02 11.35
C ARG A 42 -3.21 11.50 11.57
N HIS A 43 -4.41 10.96 11.77
CA HIS A 43 -4.60 9.51 11.84
C HIS A 43 -4.32 8.87 10.49
N ALA A 44 -4.78 9.48 9.39
CA ALA A 44 -4.47 9.01 8.05
C ALA A 44 -2.96 8.99 7.74
N ALA A 45 -2.23 10.02 8.18
CA ALA A 45 -0.77 10.08 8.10
C ALA A 45 -0.10 8.90 8.82
N PHE A 46 -0.56 8.64 10.04
CA PHE A 46 0.00 7.59 10.89
C PHE A 46 -0.28 6.20 10.34
N VAL A 47 -1.49 5.99 9.81
CA VAL A 47 -1.90 4.75 9.12
C VAL A 47 -1.04 4.53 7.86
N GLY A 48 -0.86 5.56 7.02
CA GLY A 48 0.01 5.49 5.84
C GLY A 48 1.48 5.23 6.20
N GLY A 49 1.99 5.87 7.25
CA GLY A 49 3.34 5.63 7.77
C GLY A 49 3.52 4.22 8.33
N SER A 50 2.55 3.71 9.09
CA SER A 50 2.59 2.35 9.66
C SER A 50 2.53 1.27 8.57
N PHE A 51 1.73 1.51 7.53
CA PHE A 51 1.69 0.69 6.32
C PHE A 51 3.07 0.67 5.62
N ALA A 52 3.67 1.85 5.42
CA ALA A 52 4.98 1.97 4.78
C ALA A 52 6.11 1.29 5.56
N VAL A 53 6.10 1.39 6.90
CA VAL A 53 7.08 0.70 7.75
C VAL A 53 6.95 -0.81 7.61
N GLY A 54 5.73 -1.34 7.64
CA GLY A 54 5.48 -2.77 7.42
C GLY A 54 5.96 -3.24 6.04
N HIS A 55 5.77 -2.41 5.02
CA HIS A 55 6.26 -2.65 3.66
C HIS A 55 7.79 -2.68 3.61
N VAL A 56 8.45 -1.65 4.14
CA VAL A 56 9.93 -1.55 4.21
C VAL A 56 10.54 -2.75 4.91
N VAL A 57 9.96 -3.23 6.02
CA VAL A 57 10.48 -4.41 6.74
C VAL A 57 10.49 -5.66 5.85
N VAL A 58 9.43 -5.90 5.08
CA VAL A 58 9.37 -7.03 4.15
C VAL A 58 10.34 -6.85 2.98
N VAL A 59 10.45 -5.63 2.44
CA VAL A 59 11.44 -5.29 1.40
C VAL A 59 12.86 -5.62 1.90
N LEU A 60 13.21 -5.21 3.12
CA LEU A 60 14.50 -5.51 3.73
C LEU A 60 14.71 -7.01 3.95
N ALA A 61 13.67 -7.73 4.39
CA ALA A 61 13.72 -9.18 4.54
C ALA A 61 13.98 -9.90 3.21
N TRP A 62 13.35 -9.44 2.12
CA TRP A 62 13.60 -9.94 0.77
C TRP A 62 15.04 -9.69 0.32
N VAL A 63 15.56 -8.47 0.53
CA VAL A 63 16.96 -8.13 0.22
C VAL A 63 17.92 -9.04 1.00
N ALA A 64 17.69 -9.21 2.31
CA ALA A 64 18.51 -10.07 3.16
C ALA A 64 18.46 -11.53 2.68
N LEU A 65 17.27 -12.06 2.40
CA LEU A 65 17.08 -13.43 1.92
C LEU A 65 17.82 -13.68 0.60
N LEU A 66 17.66 -12.78 -0.39
CA LEU A 66 18.31 -12.94 -1.69
C LEU A 66 19.84 -12.83 -1.58
N THR A 67 20.33 -11.95 -0.71
CA THR A 67 21.76 -11.83 -0.40
C THR A 67 22.30 -13.13 0.21
N LEU A 68 21.57 -13.73 1.17
CA LEU A 68 21.95 -14.99 1.81
C LEU A 68 21.96 -16.18 0.84
N VAL A 69 21.03 -16.20 -0.13
CA VAL A 69 20.94 -17.27 -1.14
C VAL A 69 21.98 -17.08 -2.26
N GLY A 70 22.80 -16.03 -2.23
CA GLY A 70 23.86 -15.77 -3.21
C GLY A 70 23.33 -15.51 -4.62
N ARG A 71 22.05 -15.14 -4.75
CA ARG A 71 21.42 -14.80 -6.03
C ARG A 71 21.66 -13.32 -6.30
N THR A 72 22.33 -12.99 -7.40
CA THR A 72 22.24 -11.64 -7.97
C THR A 72 20.79 -11.40 -8.39
N ALA A 73 20.17 -10.33 -7.88
CA ALA A 73 18.72 -10.12 -7.88
C ALA A 73 18.08 -9.84 -9.26
N THR A 74 18.73 -10.24 -10.36
CA THR A 74 18.29 -9.98 -11.74
C THR A 74 17.19 -10.92 -12.25
N ALA A 75 16.80 -11.96 -11.51
CA ALA A 75 15.56 -12.67 -11.77
C ALA A 75 15.12 -13.45 -10.52
N ALA A 76 14.07 -12.96 -9.84
CA ALA A 76 13.27 -13.86 -9.02
C ALA A 76 12.82 -15.04 -9.92
N PRO A 77 12.82 -16.30 -9.44
CA PRO A 77 12.27 -17.41 -10.21
C PRO A 77 10.90 -17.02 -10.76
N ALA A 78 10.64 -17.25 -12.05
CA ALA A 78 9.41 -16.80 -12.71
C ALA A 78 8.12 -17.19 -11.96
N GLY A 79 8.14 -18.31 -11.21
CA GLY A 79 7.05 -18.72 -10.34
C GLY A 79 6.78 -17.78 -9.15
N ILE A 80 7.81 -17.16 -8.56
CA ILE A 80 7.66 -16.20 -7.45
C ILE A 80 7.08 -14.88 -7.99
N ASP A 81 7.58 -14.43 -9.13
CA ASP A 81 7.08 -13.22 -9.81
C ASP A 81 5.60 -13.38 -10.19
N THR A 82 5.26 -14.50 -10.84
CA THR A 82 3.88 -14.83 -11.21
C THR A 82 2.97 -14.93 -9.97
N ALA A 83 3.41 -15.62 -8.92
CA ALA A 83 2.63 -15.76 -7.69
C ALA A 83 2.45 -14.40 -6.98
N GLY A 84 3.48 -13.55 -6.96
CA GLY A 84 3.44 -12.20 -6.42
C GLY A 84 2.43 -11.32 -7.16
N THR A 85 2.49 -11.30 -8.49
CA THR A 85 1.54 -10.54 -9.34
C THR A 85 0.11 -11.04 -9.18
N LEU A 86 -0.12 -12.36 -9.18
CA LEU A 86 -1.45 -12.93 -8.98
C LEU A 86 -2.03 -12.58 -7.60
N LEU A 87 -1.21 -12.69 -6.55
CA LEU A 87 -1.61 -12.34 -5.19
C LEU A 87 -1.94 -10.85 -5.08
N ALA A 88 -1.04 -9.98 -5.53
CA ALA A 88 -1.23 -8.52 -5.49
C ALA A 88 -2.47 -8.10 -6.29
N GLY A 89 -2.61 -8.58 -7.53
CA GLY A 89 -3.77 -8.31 -8.38
C GLY A 89 -5.07 -8.77 -7.74
N SER A 90 -5.10 -9.96 -7.13
CA SER A 90 -6.29 -10.50 -6.45
C SER A 90 -6.69 -9.65 -5.23
N VAL A 91 -5.71 -9.22 -4.44
CA VAL A 91 -5.94 -8.33 -3.29
C VAL A 91 -6.49 -6.98 -3.76
N LEU A 92 -5.94 -6.40 -4.83
CA LEU A 92 -6.41 -5.13 -5.39
C LEU A 92 -7.83 -5.21 -5.93
N VAL A 93 -8.18 -6.31 -6.62
CA VAL A 93 -9.59 -6.56 -7.04
C VAL A 93 -10.50 -6.60 -5.82
N ALA A 94 -10.12 -7.33 -4.77
CA ALA A 94 -10.92 -7.42 -3.55
C ALA A 94 -11.13 -6.03 -2.89
N VAL A 95 -10.07 -5.22 -2.78
CA VAL A 95 -10.14 -3.85 -2.25
C VAL A 95 -11.03 -2.96 -3.12
N ALA A 96 -10.88 -3.03 -4.44
CA ALA A 96 -11.71 -2.26 -5.36
C ALA A 96 -13.20 -2.60 -5.22
N LEU A 97 -13.54 -3.90 -5.14
CA LEU A 97 -14.91 -4.36 -4.96
C LEU A 97 -15.50 -3.90 -3.62
N LEU A 98 -14.71 -3.91 -2.55
CA LEU A 98 -15.13 -3.42 -1.24
C LEU A 98 -15.45 -1.93 -1.29
N LEU A 99 -14.56 -1.10 -1.85
CA LEU A 99 -14.78 0.34 -2.03
C LEU A 99 -15.99 0.63 -2.93
N ALA A 100 -16.20 -0.15 -3.99
CA ALA A 100 -17.38 -0.03 -4.85
C ALA A 100 -18.66 -0.32 -4.09
N ALA A 101 -18.66 -1.39 -3.28
CA ALA A 101 -19.82 -1.81 -2.50
C ALA A 101 -20.18 -0.78 -1.41
N THR A 102 -19.18 -0.26 -0.68
CA THR A 102 -19.40 0.77 0.36
C THR A 102 -19.87 2.09 -0.24
N GLY A 103 -19.21 2.57 -1.30
CA GLY A 103 -19.61 3.79 -2.02
C GLY A 103 -21.02 3.71 -2.59
N THR A 104 -21.36 2.59 -3.22
CA THR A 104 -22.71 2.37 -3.77
C THR A 104 -23.79 2.33 -2.67
N ARG A 105 -23.49 1.71 -1.52
CA ARG A 105 -24.41 1.70 -0.36
C ARG A 105 -24.62 3.11 0.19
N ARG A 106 -23.53 3.89 0.38
CA ARG A 106 -23.61 5.28 0.84
C ARG A 106 -24.40 6.15 -0.14
N LEU A 107 -24.23 5.98 -1.46
CA LEU A 107 -25.04 6.68 -2.47
C LEU A 107 -26.54 6.37 -2.38
N ARG A 108 -26.89 5.11 -2.09
CA ARG A 108 -28.27 4.65 -1.91
C ARG A 108 -28.89 5.07 -0.57
N GLY A 109 -28.15 5.80 0.26
CA GLY A 109 -28.61 6.21 1.60
C GLY A 109 -28.70 5.05 2.60
N LEU A 110 -28.16 3.88 2.25
CA LEU A 110 -28.08 2.75 3.18
C LEU A 110 -26.96 3.00 4.19
N PRO A 111 -27.15 2.62 5.47
CA PRO A 111 -26.08 2.69 6.44
C PRO A 111 -24.91 1.81 5.98
N ALA A 112 -23.68 2.32 6.13
CA ALA A 112 -22.47 1.58 5.79
C ALA A 112 -22.36 0.27 6.60
N ARG A 113 -22.90 0.29 7.84
CA ARG A 113 -23.04 -0.86 8.72
C ARG A 113 -24.44 -1.49 8.58
N PRO A 114 -24.56 -2.73 8.08
CA PRO A 114 -25.83 -3.44 8.13
C PRO A 114 -26.17 -3.76 9.59
N THR A 115 -27.32 -3.30 10.08
CA THR A 115 -27.84 -3.72 11.38
C THR A 115 -28.22 -5.20 11.31
N ALA A 116 -27.94 -5.96 12.38
CA ALA A 116 -28.18 -7.40 12.46
C ALA A 116 -29.63 -7.82 12.12
N SER A 117 -30.58 -6.88 12.23
CA SER A 117 -32.00 -7.08 11.96
C SER A 117 -32.44 -6.91 10.50
N GLY A 118 -31.55 -6.54 9.56
CA GLY A 118 -31.93 -6.14 8.19
C GLY A 118 -31.33 -6.94 7.02
N THR A 119 -30.67 -8.09 7.24
CA THR A 119 -29.89 -8.77 6.19
C THR A 119 -30.64 -9.91 5.48
N SER A 120 -31.34 -9.61 4.39
CA SER A 120 -32.13 -10.61 3.64
C SER A 120 -31.34 -11.44 2.61
N GLY A 121 -30.02 -11.27 2.46
CA GLY A 121 -29.26 -11.91 1.39
C GLY A 121 -27.89 -12.47 1.80
N PRO A 122 -27.41 -13.55 1.14
CA PRO A 122 -26.09 -14.13 1.40
C PRO A 122 -24.97 -13.15 1.07
N VAL A 123 -25.05 -12.45 -0.08
CA VAL A 123 -24.06 -11.44 -0.51
C VAL A 123 -23.92 -10.29 0.48
N SER A 124 -25.05 -9.80 1.03
CA SER A 124 -25.03 -8.75 2.04
C SER A 124 -24.39 -9.19 3.34
N ARG A 125 -24.47 -10.49 3.69
CA ARG A 125 -23.82 -11.09 4.85
C ARG A 125 -22.32 -11.29 4.62
N THR A 126 -21.88 -11.74 3.45
CA THR A 126 -20.45 -11.87 3.15
C THR A 126 -19.76 -10.52 3.10
N LEU A 127 -20.40 -9.50 2.49
CA LEU A 127 -19.90 -8.13 2.51
C LEU A 127 -19.91 -7.54 3.93
N ALA A 128 -20.94 -7.81 4.74
CA ALA A 128 -20.98 -7.39 6.13
C ALA A 128 -19.85 -8.03 6.94
N TYR A 129 -19.62 -9.33 6.74
CA TYR A 129 -18.56 -10.06 7.41
C TYR A 129 -17.18 -9.59 6.96
N ALA A 130 -16.95 -9.38 5.66
CA ALA A 130 -15.69 -8.83 5.16
C ALA A 130 -15.47 -7.40 5.67
N HIS A 131 -16.52 -6.57 5.67
CA HIS A 131 -16.47 -5.21 6.20
C HIS A 131 -16.23 -5.19 7.71
N ASP A 132 -16.93 -5.98 8.52
CA ASP A 132 -16.66 -6.12 9.95
C ASP A 132 -15.29 -6.78 10.20
N HIS A 133 -14.83 -7.72 9.39
CA HIS A 133 -13.49 -8.31 9.59
C HIS A 133 -12.37 -7.30 9.31
N LEU A 134 -12.63 -6.35 8.41
CA LEU A 134 -11.73 -5.25 8.04
C LEU A 134 -11.94 -3.98 8.90
N HIS A 135 -13.09 -3.80 9.57
CA HIS A 135 -13.47 -2.58 10.29
C HIS A 135 -14.10 -2.79 11.69
N ALA A 136 -14.17 -4.01 12.23
CA ALA A 136 -14.59 -4.24 13.62
C ALA A 136 -13.45 -3.88 14.56
N HIS A 137 -13.48 -2.63 15.04
CA HIS A 137 -12.60 -2.18 16.11
C HIS A 137 -13.41 -1.43 17.18
N ASP A 138 -13.33 -1.94 18.39
CA ASP A 138 -13.43 -1.16 19.62
C ASP A 138 -12.08 -0.45 19.79
N HIS A 139 -12.05 0.81 20.22
CA HIS A 139 -10.84 1.63 20.23
C HIS A 139 -9.72 1.08 21.13
N GLN A 140 -8.88 0.16 20.62
CA GLN A 140 -7.66 -0.32 21.25
C GLN A 140 -6.48 -0.20 20.27
N THR A 141 -5.76 0.91 20.42
CA THR A 141 -4.89 1.52 19.42
C THR A 141 -3.70 0.69 18.96
N ARG A 142 -3.14 -0.24 19.74
CA ARG A 142 -1.86 -0.91 19.37
C ARG A 142 -2.02 -2.05 18.36
N THR A 143 -3.07 -2.85 18.52
CA THR A 143 -3.32 -4.06 17.73
C THR A 143 -3.72 -3.71 16.29
N ASP A 144 -4.44 -2.61 16.12
CA ASP A 144 -4.94 -2.13 14.82
C ASP A 144 -3.80 -1.60 13.94
N TYR A 145 -2.82 -0.92 14.54
CA TYR A 145 -1.64 -0.46 13.82
C TYR A 145 -0.73 -1.62 13.41
N LEU A 146 -0.55 -2.61 14.28
CA LEU A 146 0.18 -3.83 13.91
C LEU A 146 -0.51 -4.55 12.76
N ARG A 147 -1.85 -4.61 12.75
CA ARG A 147 -2.62 -5.22 11.67
C ARG A 147 -2.52 -4.41 10.37
N THR A 148 -2.51 -3.09 10.45
CA THR A 148 -2.27 -2.18 9.31
C THR A 148 -0.88 -2.37 8.73
N SER A 149 0.14 -2.50 9.58
CA SER A 149 1.50 -2.84 9.15
C SER A 149 1.55 -4.23 8.53
N VAL A 150 0.83 -5.22 9.06
CA VAL A 150 0.72 -6.57 8.46
C VAL A 150 0.06 -6.51 7.08
N VAL A 151 -0.97 -5.69 6.90
CA VAL A 151 -1.58 -5.47 5.57
C VAL A 151 -0.56 -4.83 4.63
N GLY A 152 0.18 -3.82 5.05
CA GLY A 152 1.30 -3.26 4.27
C GLY A 152 2.37 -4.30 3.93
N SER A 153 2.71 -5.17 4.88
CA SER A 153 3.62 -6.30 4.66
C SER A 153 3.07 -7.32 3.65
N LEU A 154 1.75 -7.55 3.61
CA LEU A 154 1.11 -8.42 2.62
C LEU A 154 1.15 -7.84 1.20
N PHE A 155 1.05 -6.51 1.05
CA PHE A 155 1.26 -5.85 -0.24
C PHE A 155 2.73 -5.93 -0.71
N ALA A 156 3.67 -5.96 0.25
CA ALA A 156 5.09 -6.15 0.00
C ALA A 156 5.53 -7.61 -0.26
N LEU A 157 4.62 -8.59 -0.23
CA LEU A 157 4.99 -10.00 -0.44
C LEU A 157 5.47 -10.25 -1.87
N SER A 158 4.99 -9.47 -2.84
CA SER A 158 5.58 -9.47 -4.18
C SER A 158 6.99 -8.89 -4.10
N PRO A 159 8.01 -9.53 -4.70
CA PRO A 159 9.36 -9.00 -4.69
C PRO A 159 9.38 -7.53 -5.17
N PRO A 160 9.95 -6.59 -4.41
CA PRO A 160 9.98 -5.18 -4.78
C PRO A 160 10.95 -4.98 -5.93
N VAL A 161 10.46 -5.15 -7.17
CA VAL A 161 11.27 -5.20 -8.39
C VAL A 161 12.18 -3.97 -8.51
N SER A 162 11.68 -2.79 -8.13
CA SER A 162 12.44 -1.53 -8.11
C SER A 162 13.63 -1.55 -7.14
N MET A 163 13.44 -2.02 -5.90
CA MET A 163 14.52 -2.17 -4.92
C MET A 163 15.51 -3.26 -5.34
N LEU A 164 15.03 -4.38 -5.88
CA LEU A 164 15.89 -5.47 -6.36
C LEU A 164 16.74 -5.04 -7.56
N ALA A 165 16.17 -4.25 -8.47
CA ALA A 165 16.89 -3.63 -9.58
C ALA A 165 17.95 -2.64 -9.07
N LEU A 166 17.60 -1.79 -8.10
CA LEU A 166 18.54 -0.86 -7.46
C LEU A 166 19.72 -1.59 -6.83
N VAL A 167 19.46 -2.60 -5.98
CA VAL A 167 20.51 -3.40 -5.34
C VAL A 167 21.38 -4.10 -6.37
N SER A 168 20.79 -4.67 -7.43
CA SER A 168 21.53 -5.34 -8.51
C SER A 168 22.44 -4.40 -9.29
N ALA A 169 22.04 -3.14 -9.47
CA ALA A 169 22.82 -2.13 -10.20
C ALA A 169 23.94 -1.52 -9.34
N VAL A 170 23.66 -1.29 -8.05
CA VAL A 170 24.58 -0.58 -7.14
C VAL A 170 25.61 -1.51 -6.53
N LEU A 171 25.24 -2.74 -6.16
CA LEU A 171 26.13 -3.65 -5.43
C LEU A 171 27.43 -3.98 -6.21
N PRO A 172 27.40 -4.32 -7.51
CA PRO A 172 28.62 -4.65 -8.26
C PRO A 172 29.52 -3.43 -8.54
N THR A 173 28.94 -2.24 -8.59
CA THR A 173 29.63 -1.01 -9.04
C THR A 173 30.13 -0.14 -7.89
N SER A 174 29.41 -0.13 -6.77
CA SER A 174 29.63 0.79 -5.64
C SER A 174 29.86 0.07 -4.31
N GLY A 175 29.74 -1.25 -4.26
CA GLY A 175 30.01 -2.07 -3.08
C GLY A 175 28.87 -2.09 -2.04
N MET A 176 29.08 -2.85 -0.96
CA MET A 176 28.06 -3.09 0.07
C MET A 176 27.69 -1.83 0.86
N ASP A 177 28.67 -0.97 1.19
CA ASP A 177 28.42 0.23 1.98
C ASP A 177 27.49 1.22 1.26
N ALA A 178 27.77 1.49 -0.03
CA ALA A 178 26.92 2.35 -0.86
C ALA A 178 25.53 1.73 -1.09
N THR A 179 25.47 0.40 -1.25
CA THR A 179 24.20 -0.33 -1.38
C THR A 179 23.36 -0.22 -0.11
N GLY A 180 23.97 -0.38 1.07
CA GLY A 180 23.30 -0.22 2.36
C GLY A 180 22.75 1.19 2.53
N LEU A 181 23.55 2.22 2.21
CA LEU A 181 23.10 3.61 2.24
C LEU A 181 21.96 3.88 1.25
N ALA A 182 22.01 3.31 0.04
CA ALA A 182 20.95 3.43 -0.96
C ALA A 182 19.63 2.81 -0.46
N ILE A 183 19.69 1.62 0.15
CA ILE A 183 18.52 0.95 0.74
C ILE A 183 17.90 1.81 1.85
N VAL A 184 18.72 2.37 2.73
CA VAL A 184 18.24 3.24 3.82
C VAL A 184 17.61 4.51 3.25
N ALA A 185 18.26 5.16 2.27
CA ALA A 185 17.73 6.36 1.63
C ALA A 185 16.39 6.09 0.94
N TYR A 186 16.30 4.99 0.16
CA TYR A 186 15.06 4.54 -0.45
C TYR A 186 13.96 4.33 0.59
N ALA A 187 14.25 3.59 1.68
CA ALA A 187 13.27 3.26 2.71
C ALA A 187 12.73 4.50 3.43
N VAL A 188 13.61 5.45 3.77
CA VAL A 188 13.23 6.72 4.40
C VAL A 188 12.35 7.54 3.47
N VAL A 189 12.76 7.69 2.21
CA VAL A 189 12.01 8.49 1.23
C VAL A 189 10.66 7.84 0.91
N LEU A 190 10.62 6.52 0.75
CA LEU A 190 9.38 5.77 0.56
C LEU A 190 8.40 6.00 1.71
N THR A 191 8.88 5.86 2.96
CA THR A 191 8.07 6.06 4.16
C THR A 191 7.53 7.49 4.23
N ALA A 192 8.38 8.48 3.94
CA ALA A 192 7.97 9.88 3.90
C ALA A 192 6.91 10.14 2.82
N THR A 193 7.11 9.61 1.60
CA THR A 193 6.17 9.73 0.49
C THR A 193 4.83 9.08 0.82
N MET A 194 4.81 7.85 1.34
CA MET A 194 3.56 7.18 1.73
C MET A 194 2.86 7.88 2.91
N GLY A 195 3.61 8.43 3.86
CA GLY A 195 3.04 9.28 4.91
C GLY A 195 2.37 10.53 4.34
N PHE A 196 3.00 11.18 3.36
CA PHE A 196 2.46 12.34 2.66
C PHE A 196 1.25 12.00 1.77
N VAL A 197 1.29 10.86 1.07
CA VAL A 197 0.15 10.35 0.31
C VAL A 197 -1.02 10.05 1.25
N GLY A 198 -0.74 9.43 2.40
CA GLY A 198 -1.73 9.19 3.46
C GLY A 198 -2.34 10.45 4.03
N THR A 199 -1.56 11.49 4.31
CA THR A 199 -2.11 12.80 4.74
C THR A 199 -2.99 13.43 3.65
N GLY A 200 -2.54 13.40 2.40
CA GLY A 200 -3.26 13.95 1.25
C GLY A 200 -4.60 13.26 1.03
N LEU A 201 -4.59 11.93 0.89
CA LEU A 201 -5.80 11.13 0.69
C LEU A 201 -6.76 11.25 1.88
N GLY A 202 -6.26 11.13 3.12
CA GLY A 202 -7.06 11.32 4.31
C GLY A 202 -7.70 12.72 4.40
N GLY A 203 -6.97 13.75 3.96
CA GLY A 203 -7.49 15.12 3.83
C GLY A 203 -8.64 15.21 2.82
N VAL A 204 -8.49 14.61 1.63
CA VAL A 204 -9.54 14.55 0.60
C VAL A 204 -10.79 13.83 1.12
N PHE A 205 -10.63 12.67 1.75
CA PHE A 205 -11.76 11.92 2.32
C PHE A 205 -12.45 12.69 3.46
N SER A 206 -11.70 13.36 4.33
CA SER A 206 -12.22 14.19 5.41
C SER A 206 -13.02 15.39 4.89
N LEU A 207 -12.49 16.11 3.90
CA LEU A 207 -13.19 17.22 3.23
C LEU A 207 -14.46 16.74 2.52
N ALA A 208 -14.38 15.62 1.80
CA ALA A 208 -15.52 15.02 1.12
C ALA A 208 -16.64 14.66 2.10
N ARG A 209 -16.27 14.07 3.25
CA ARG A 209 -17.17 13.70 4.35
C ARG A 209 -17.85 14.91 4.99
N GLY A 210 -17.08 15.98 5.25
CA GLY A 210 -17.60 17.23 5.79
C GLY A 210 -18.57 17.96 4.84
N ARG A 211 -18.43 17.77 3.52
CA ARG A 211 -19.28 18.43 2.53
C ARG A 211 -20.63 17.73 2.33
N SER A 212 -20.65 16.43 2.04
CA SER A 212 -21.88 15.64 1.98
C SER A 212 -21.62 14.14 1.85
N ARG A 213 -22.60 13.32 2.22
CA ARG A 213 -22.56 11.86 2.01
C ARG A 213 -22.36 11.47 0.54
N ARG A 214 -22.94 12.23 -0.40
CA ARG A 214 -22.84 11.95 -1.84
C ARG A 214 -21.43 12.20 -2.37
N VAL A 215 -20.78 13.28 -1.93
CA VAL A 215 -19.41 13.62 -2.35
C VAL A 215 -18.44 12.57 -1.82
N HIS A 216 -18.57 12.16 -0.56
CA HIS A 216 -17.75 11.10 0.02
C HIS A 216 -17.92 9.76 -0.73
N ALA A 217 -19.16 9.37 -1.03
CA ALA A 217 -19.43 8.17 -1.80
C ALA A 217 -18.88 8.24 -3.25
N ALA A 218 -18.92 9.42 -3.88
CA ALA A 218 -18.31 9.63 -5.19
C ALA A 218 -16.79 9.46 -5.16
N VAL A 219 -16.11 9.94 -4.10
CA VAL A 219 -14.67 9.74 -3.90
C VAL A 219 -14.34 8.27 -3.67
N GLU A 220 -15.13 7.53 -2.88
CA GLU A 220 -14.95 6.07 -2.70
C GLU A 220 -15.09 5.32 -4.03
N LEU A 221 -16.08 5.66 -4.86
CA LEU A 221 -16.30 5.04 -6.17
C LEU A 221 -15.21 5.40 -7.18
N ALA A 222 -14.77 6.65 -7.21
CA ALA A 222 -13.67 7.07 -8.06
C ALA A 222 -12.38 6.34 -7.68
N SER A 223 -12.11 6.22 -6.38
CA SER A 223 -10.97 5.44 -5.87
C SER A 223 -11.07 3.98 -6.29
N SER A 224 -12.23 3.35 -6.09
CA SER A 224 -12.50 1.97 -6.53
C SER A 224 -12.21 1.76 -8.02
N ALA A 225 -12.67 2.67 -8.89
CA ALA A 225 -12.46 2.57 -10.33
C ALA A 225 -10.97 2.63 -10.70
N VAL A 226 -10.20 3.53 -10.06
CA VAL A 226 -8.75 3.63 -10.26
C VAL A 226 -8.04 2.35 -9.80
N VAL A 227 -8.37 1.83 -8.62
CA VAL A 227 -7.77 0.59 -8.09
C VAL A 227 -8.10 -0.60 -8.99
N LEU A 228 -9.34 -0.72 -9.47
CA LEU A 228 -9.75 -1.81 -10.35
C LEU A 228 -9.02 -1.75 -11.70
N ALA A 229 -8.90 -0.56 -12.30
CA ALA A 229 -8.18 -0.38 -13.55
C ALA A 229 -6.72 -0.84 -13.42
N PHE A 230 -6.07 -0.51 -12.30
CA PHE A 230 -4.72 -0.97 -12.04
C PHE A 230 -4.64 -2.49 -11.81
N ALA A 231 -5.56 -3.06 -11.02
CA ALA A 231 -5.62 -4.49 -10.81
C ALA A 231 -5.76 -5.27 -12.13
N VAL A 232 -6.62 -4.79 -13.03
CA VAL A 232 -6.80 -5.36 -14.38
C VAL A 232 -5.49 -5.25 -15.19
N SER A 233 -4.77 -4.13 -15.09
CA SER A 233 -3.49 -3.95 -15.79
C SER A 233 -2.39 -4.92 -15.34
N LEU A 234 -2.45 -5.43 -14.10
CA LEU A 234 -1.51 -6.46 -13.62
C LEU A 234 -1.78 -7.85 -14.23
N PHE A 235 -2.97 -8.08 -14.79
CA PHE A 235 -3.35 -9.35 -15.41
C PHE A 235 -3.28 -9.32 -16.95
N ALA A 236 -3.02 -8.15 -17.55
CA ALA A 236 -2.97 -7.95 -18.99
C ALA A 236 -1.56 -8.19 -19.53
#